data_AF-A0A838WPA0-F1
#
_entry.id   AF-A0A838WPA0-F1
#
_cell.length_a   1.000
_cell.length_b   1.000
_cell.length_c   1.000
_cell.angle_alpha   90.00
_cell.angle_beta   90.00
_cell.angle_gamma   90.00
#
_symmetry.space_group_name_H-M   'P 1'
#
loop_
_entity.id
_entity.type
_entity.pdbx_description
1 polymer ?
#
loop_
_entity_poly.entity_id
_entity_poly.type
_entity_poly.pdbx_seq_one_letter_code
_entity_poly.pdbx_strand_id
1 'polypeptide(L)' 'MCGEPLLNGDGIETHHIVPVAKGGLDDIENLKYLHLVSHKQAHSKPKLKGLSR' A
#
# COMPACT_ATOMS: atom_id res chain seq x y z
N MET A 1 -4.97 -1.14 -4.78
CA MET A 1 -6.26 -0.86 -4.14
C MET A 1 -7.02 -2.17 -4.08
N CYS A 2 -7.82 -2.41 -3.03
CA CYS A 2 -8.54 -3.69 -2.85
C CYS A 2 -9.86 -3.78 -3.62
N GLY A 3 -10.40 -2.67 -4.14
CA GLY A 3 -11.66 -2.66 -4.89
C GLY A 3 -12.92 -2.71 -4.03
N GLU A 4 -12.77 -3.08 -2.75
CA GLU A 4 -13.87 -3.10 -1.78
C GLU A 4 -14.27 -1.69 -1.31
N PRO A 5 -15.57 -1.46 -1.02
CA PRO A 5 -16.02 -0.20 -0.44
C PRO A 5 -15.43 0.02 0.95
N LEU A 6 -15.23 1.29 1.30
CA LEU A 6 -14.93 1.72 2.67
C LEU A 6 -16.22 1.76 3.47
N LEU A 7 -16.29 1.01 4.57
CA LEU A 7 -17.41 1.05 5.52
C LEU A 7 -17.06 1.95 6.71
N ASN A 8 -18.07 2.56 7.32
CA ASN A 8 -17.86 3.36 8.53
C ASN A 8 -17.30 2.47 9.66
N GLY A 9 -16.12 2.83 10.17
CA GLY A 9 -15.39 2.05 11.16
C GLY A 9 -14.19 1.27 10.60
N ASP A 10 -14.04 1.21 9.27
CA ASP A 10 -12.85 0.63 8.66
C ASP A 10 -11.61 1.50 8.89
N GLY A 11 -10.51 0.86 9.27
CA GLY A 11 -9.22 1.52 9.43
C GLY A 11 -8.57 1.81 8.07
N ILE A 12 -8.11 3.04 7.87
CA ILE A 12 -7.27 3.45 6.74
C ILE A 12 -5.89 3.88 7.23
N GLU A 13 -4.87 3.63 6.41
CA GLU A 13 -3.50 4.06 6.65
C GLU A 13 -2.89 4.68 5.40
N THR A 14 -1.93 5.58 5.61
CA THR A 14 -1.13 6.15 4.53
C THR A 14 -0.01 5.20 4.14
N HIS A 15 0.20 5.03 2.85
CA HIS A 15 1.20 4.14 2.28
C HIS A 15 2.03 4.85 1.21
N HIS A 16 3.36 4.72 1.29
CA HIS A 16 4.26 5.25 0.27
C HIS A 16 4.24 4.41 -1.01
N ILE A 17 3.98 5.04 -2.15
CA ILE A 17 3.98 4.39 -3.48
C ILE A 17 5.38 3.90 -3.82
N VAL A 18 6.36 4.80 -3.70
CA VAL A 18 7.79 4.47 -3.71
C VAL A 18 8.21 4.25 -2.25
N PRO A 19 8.70 3.06 -1.88
CA PRO A 19 9.13 2.81 -0.51
C PRO A 19 10.23 3.76 -0.05
N VAL A 20 10.17 4.21 1.21
CA VAL A 20 11.21 5.04 1.83
C VAL A 20 12.60 4.39 1.69
N ALA A 21 12.69 3.07 1.87
CA ALA A 21 13.94 2.31 1.69
C ALA A 21 14.53 2.35 0.25
N LYS A 22 13.79 2.87 -0.72
CA LYS A 22 14.24 3.10 -2.11
C LYS A 22 14.34 4.59 -2.47
N GLY A 23 14.30 5.48 -1.47
CA GLY A 23 14.35 6.93 -1.68
C GLY A 23 12.99 7.59 -1.93
N GLY A 24 11.88 6.93 -1.58
CA GLY A 24 10.57 7.57 -1.59
C GLY A 24 10.48 8.68 -0.54
N LEU A 25 9.88 9.80 -0.91
CA LEU A 25 9.68 10.98 -0.06
C LEU A 25 8.31 10.96 0.62
N ASP A 26 8.10 11.80 1.63
CA ASP A 26 6.83 11.92 2.36
C ASP A 26 5.86 12.93 1.73
N ASP A 27 6.04 13.23 0.45
CA ASP A 27 5.22 14.19 -0.28
C ASP A 27 3.86 13.58 -0.66
N ILE A 28 2.81 14.41 -0.74
CA ILE A 28 1.43 13.99 -1.05
C ILE A 28 1.36 13.14 -2.33
N GLU A 29 2.22 13.44 -3.31
CA GLU A 29 2.30 12.71 -4.59
C GLU A 29 2.81 11.27 -4.44
N ASN A 30 3.59 10.99 -3.39
CA ASN A 30 4.11 9.66 -3.08
C ASN A 30 3.26 8.93 -2.03
N LEU A 31 2.21 9.54 -1.49
CA LEU A 31 1.34 8.96 -0.48
C LEU A 31 0.03 8.50 -1.10
N LYS A 32 -0.47 7.34 -0.66
CA LYS A 32 -1.82 6.87 -0.97
C LYS A 32 -2.51 6.30 0.27
N TYR A 33 -3.82 6.50 0.36
CA TYR A 33 -4.62 5.84 1.40
C TYR A 33 -4.96 4.41 1.00
N LEU A 34 -4.84 3.48 1.95
CA LEU A 34 -5.25 2.09 1.80
C LEU A 34 -6.00 1.63 3.05
N HIS A 35 -6.87 0.63 2.91
CA HIS A 35 -7.39 -0.10 4.07
C HIS A 35 -6.22 -0.66 4.87
N LEU A 36 -6.33 -0.67 6.20
CA LEU A 36 -5.35 -1.23 7.13
C LEU A 36 -4.94 -2.65 6.72
N VAL A 37 -5.90 -3.50 6.36
CA VAL A 37 -5.64 -4.88 5.92
C VAL A 37 -4.87 -4.90 4.59
N SER A 38 -5.26 -4.08 3.63
CA SER A 38 -4.56 -3.95 2.34
C SER A 38 -3.15 -3.42 2.51
N HIS A 39 -2.95 -2.49 3.44
CA HIS A 39 -1.64 -1.93 3.77
C HIS A 39 -0.73 -3.00 4.35
N LYS A 40 -1.19 -3.74 5.36
CA LYS A 40 -0.47 -4.89 5.91
C LYS A 40 -0.11 -5.91 4.84
N GLN A 41 -1.07 -6.30 3.99
CA GLN A 41 -0.80 -7.24 2.89
C GLN A 41 0.25 -6.71 1.90
N ALA A 42 0.26 -5.42 1.58
CA ALA A 42 1.26 -4.84 0.70
C ALA A 42 2.68 -4.97 1.25
N HIS A 43 2.86 -4.93 2.57
CA HIS A 43 4.14 -5.13 3.26
C HIS A 43 4.44 -6.60 3.60
N SER A 44 3.43 -7.46 3.70
CA SER A 44 3.60 -8.89 3.98
C SER A 44 3.88 -9.76 2.75
N LYS A 45 3.60 -9.28 1.52
CA LYS A 45 3.86 -10.05 0.30
C LYS A 45 5.38 -10.22 0.10
N PRO A 46 5.94 -11.44 0.13
CA PRO A 46 7.31 -11.65 -0.31
C PRO A 46 7.42 -11.24 -1.77
N LYS A 47 8.54 -10.61 -2.16
CA LYS A 47 8.82 -10.25 -3.55
C LYS A 47 8.78 -11.53 -4.40
N LEU A 48 7.64 -11.83 -5.04
CA LEU A 48 7.57 -12.84 -6.08
C LEU A 48 8.48 -12.36 -7.22
N LYS A 49 9.69 -12.90 -7.24
CA LYS A 49 10.65 -12.68 -8.31
C LYS A 49 10.14 -13.45 -9.53
N GLY A 50 9.54 -12.71 -10.47
CA GLY A 50 9.28 -13.15 -11.84
C GLY A 50 8.28 -14.30 -11.98
N LEU A 51 7.01 -13.97 -12.21
CA LEU A 51 6.17 -14.80 -13.08
C LEU A 51 5.71 -13.92 -14.23
N SER A 52 6.56 -13.81 -15.25
CA SER A 52 6.12 -13.39 -16.57
C SER A 52 5.14 -14.44 -17.08
N ARG A 53 3.96 -14.00 -17.51
CA ARG A 53 3.07 -14.79 -18.37
C ARG A 53 3.60 -14.77 -19.80
#